data_AF-A0A9Q3P680-F1
#
_entry.id   AF-A0A9Q3P680-F1
#
_cell.length_a   1.000
_cell.length_b   1.000
_cell.length_c   1.000
_cell.angle_alpha   90.00
_cell.angle_beta   90.00
_cell.angle_gamma   90.00
#
_symmetry.space_group_name_H-M   'P 1'
#
loop_
_entity.id
_entity.type
_entity.pdbx_description
1 polymer ?
#
loop_
_entity_poly.entity_id
_entity_poly.type
_entity_poly.pdbx_seq_one_letter_code
_entity_poly.pdbx_strand_id
1 'polypeptide(L)'
;MIQTLEDMIRRFCAYGLELKYSDGFIHDWCTLIPALELAYKSSIHASTGKNPAMLEKGWNPKLPVNTLKKDLVDIHPTASSFKLLLDKVSNHANQSMIDAFEYAKQKWDKSHKTPEFKVGDSILVSTLKFNNINDPKKLKDSFAGPFIIKALNGTNAVQGELSG
;
A
#
# COMPACT_ATOMS: atom_id res chain seq x y z
N MET A 1 5.27 6.97 -1.76
CA MET A 1 4.95 5.55 -2.00
C MET A 1 3.94 5.12 -0.96
N ILE A 2 2.92 4.34 -1.32
CA ILE A 2 1.87 3.95 -0.37
C ILE A 2 2.46 2.87 0.55
N GLN A 3 2.50 3.14 1.86
CA GLN A 3 3.20 2.30 2.84
C GLN A 3 2.64 0.86 2.94
N THR A 4 1.36 0.66 2.60
CA THR A 4 0.73 -0.66 2.51
C THR A 4 1.30 -1.51 1.37
N LEU A 5 1.61 -0.90 0.23
CA LEU A 5 2.16 -1.60 -0.93
C LEU A 5 3.58 -2.09 -0.64
N GLU A 6 4.41 -1.25 -0.02
CA GLU A 6 5.76 -1.64 0.41
C GLU A 6 5.72 -2.81 1.39
N ASP A 7 4.80 -2.77 2.36
CA ASP A 7 4.65 -3.82 3.36
C ASP A 7 4.15 -5.14 2.75
N MET A 8 3.20 -5.07 1.81
CA MET A 8 2.76 -6.22 1.02
C MET A 8 3.92 -6.85 0.24
N ILE A 9 4.71 -6.03 -0.47
CA ILE A 9 5.88 -6.50 -1.24
C ILE A 9 6.89 -7.17 -0.29
N ARG A 10 7.21 -6.55 0.85
CA ARG A 10 8.15 -7.11 1.82
C ARG A 10 7.71 -8.49 2.34
N ARG A 11 6.43 -8.64 2.68
CA ARG A 11 5.87 -9.90 3.19
C ARG A 11 5.88 -10.99 2.12
N PHE A 12 5.44 -10.66 0.91
CA PHE A 12 5.41 -11.62 -0.19
C PHE A 12 6.81 -12.03 -0.65
N CYS A 13 7.75 -11.10 -0.73
CA CYS A 13 9.13 -11.39 -1.11
C CYS A 13 9.88 -12.20 -0.03
N ALA A 14 9.51 -12.06 1.25
CA ALA A 14 10.04 -12.92 2.32
C ALA A 14 9.64 -14.39 2.12
N TYR A 15 8.43 -14.64 1.62
CA TYR A 15 7.95 -15.99 1.30
C TYR A 15 8.65 -16.63 0.10
N GLY A 16 9.24 -15.83 -0.78
CA GLY A 16 10.09 -16.32 -1.88
C GLY A 16 11.25 -17.23 -1.44
N LEU A 17 11.72 -17.05 -0.20
CA LEU A 17 12.77 -17.90 0.40
C LEU A 17 12.29 -19.31 0.74
N GLU A 18 10.98 -19.51 0.92
CA GLU A 18 10.35 -20.79 1.27
C GLU A 18 9.77 -21.52 0.05
N LEU A 19 9.54 -20.80 -1.06
CA LEU A 19 9.12 -21.36 -2.34
C LEU A 19 10.28 -22.10 -3.01
N LYS A 20 10.45 -23.36 -2.61
CA LYS A 20 11.38 -24.30 -3.27
C LYS A 20 10.63 -25.08 -4.34
N TYR A 21 11.12 -25.00 -5.57
CA TYR A 21 10.78 -25.96 -6.61
C TYR A 21 11.24 -27.38 -6.25
N SER A 22 10.67 -28.40 -6.93
CA SER A 22 11.18 -29.78 -6.89
C SER A 22 12.66 -29.90 -7.25
N ASP A 23 13.14 -28.94 -8.04
CA ASP A 23 14.47 -28.77 -8.60
C ASP A 23 15.37 -27.87 -7.74
N GLY A 24 14.90 -27.40 -6.57
CA GLY A 24 15.72 -26.71 -5.58
C GLY A 24 16.03 -25.24 -5.85
N PHE A 25 15.50 -24.66 -6.94
CA PHE A 25 15.65 -23.24 -7.22
C PHE A 25 14.85 -22.39 -6.22
N ILE A 26 15.56 -21.47 -5.55
CA ILE A 26 14.98 -20.40 -4.74
C ILE A 26 14.69 -19.23 -5.68
N HIS A 27 13.47 -18.71 -5.65
CA HIS A 27 13.12 -17.55 -6.45
C HIS A 27 13.71 -16.28 -5.87
N ASP A 28 14.48 -15.55 -6.69
CA ASP A 28 14.83 -14.16 -6.37
C ASP A 28 13.54 -13.31 -6.32
N TRP A 29 13.49 -12.35 -5.40
CA TRP A 29 12.30 -11.52 -5.20
C TRP A 29 11.90 -10.78 -6.47
N CYS A 30 12.86 -10.40 -7.32
CA CYS A 30 12.61 -9.79 -8.64
C CYS A 30 11.75 -10.69 -9.53
N THR A 31 11.95 -12.01 -9.47
CA THR A 31 11.20 -12.99 -10.28
C THR A 31 9.76 -13.16 -9.80
N LEU A 32 9.49 -12.78 -8.55
CA LEU A 32 8.17 -12.88 -7.93
C LEU A 32 7.31 -11.62 -8.13
N ILE A 33 7.92 -10.47 -8.50
CA ILE A 33 7.20 -9.21 -8.70
C ILE A 33 6.05 -9.34 -9.71
N PRO A 34 6.23 -9.97 -10.90
CA PRO A 34 5.14 -10.06 -11.87
C PRO A 34 3.95 -10.88 -11.34
N ALA A 35 4.22 -11.92 -10.54
CA ALA A 35 3.18 -12.72 -9.91
C ALA A 35 2.42 -11.91 -8.85
N LEU A 36 3.13 -11.11 -8.05
CA LEU A 36 2.53 -10.21 -7.06
C LEU A 36 1.68 -9.13 -7.71
N GLU A 37 2.18 -8.50 -8.78
CA GLU A 37 1.46 -7.48 -9.53
C GLU A 37 0.14 -8.03 -10.08
N LEU A 38 0.19 -9.24 -10.66
CA LEU A 38 -0.97 -9.92 -11.19
C LEU A 38 -1.99 -10.24 -10.09
N ALA A 39 -1.52 -10.75 -8.95
CA ALA A 39 -2.35 -11.01 -7.78
C ALA A 39 -3.03 -9.72 -7.31
N TYR A 40 -2.27 -8.65 -7.05
CA TYR A 40 -2.79 -7.35 -6.63
C TYR A 40 -3.86 -6.80 -7.59
N LYS A 41 -3.59 -6.85 -8.90
CA LYS A 41 -4.52 -6.38 -9.95
C LYS A 41 -5.82 -7.20 -10.00
N SER A 42 -5.73 -8.49 -9.68
CA SER A 42 -6.84 -9.44 -9.73
C SER A 42 -7.59 -9.60 -8.41
N SER A 43 -7.11 -9.04 -7.30
CA SER A 43 -7.75 -9.15 -5.98
C SER A 43 -8.65 -7.96 -5.67
N ILE A 44 -9.68 -8.19 -4.85
CA ILE A 44 -10.61 -7.14 -4.42
C ILE A 44 -9.90 -6.24 -3.41
N HIS A 45 -9.84 -4.94 -3.69
CA HIS A 45 -9.20 -3.98 -2.78
C HIS A 45 -10.16 -3.56 -1.67
N ALA A 46 -9.73 -3.61 -0.41
CA ALA A 46 -10.60 -3.41 0.77
C ALA A 46 -11.30 -2.04 0.79
N SER A 47 -10.63 -0.98 0.34
CA SER A 47 -11.21 0.38 0.35
C SER A 47 -12.21 0.64 -0.77
N THR A 48 -12.08 -0.03 -1.92
CA THR A 48 -12.93 0.23 -3.10
C THR A 48 -13.94 -0.87 -3.35
N GLY A 49 -13.77 -2.04 -2.72
CA GLY A 49 -14.59 -3.23 -2.95
C GLY A 49 -14.49 -3.77 -4.39
N LYS A 50 -13.49 -3.32 -5.16
CA LYS A 50 -13.31 -3.67 -6.58
C LYS A 50 -11.86 -4.01 -6.88
N ASN A 51 -11.66 -4.78 -7.95
CA ASN A 51 -10.33 -5.17 -8.42
C ASN A 51 -9.65 -3.96 -9.09
N PRO A 52 -8.36 -3.70 -8.82
CA PRO A 52 -7.63 -2.62 -9.47
C PRO A 52 -7.65 -2.70 -10.99
N ALA A 53 -7.53 -3.90 -11.58
CA ALA A 53 -7.60 -4.08 -13.03
C ALA A 53 -8.97 -3.65 -13.60
N MET A 54 -10.05 -3.98 -12.90
CA MET A 54 -11.40 -3.54 -13.28
C MET A 54 -11.54 -2.02 -13.22
N LEU A 55 -10.97 -1.36 -12.21
CA LEU A 55 -11.03 0.09 -12.07
C LEU A 55 -10.17 0.83 -13.09
N GLU A 56 -8.99 0.31 -13.39
CA GLU A 56 -8.02 0.95 -14.29
C GLU A 56 -8.33 0.68 -15.76
N LYS A 57 -8.63 -0.57 -16.11
CA LYS A 57 -8.77 -1.03 -17.50
C LYS A 57 -10.20 -1.37 -17.89
N GLY A 58 -11.13 -1.47 -16.94
CA GLY A 58 -12.51 -1.88 -17.20
C GLY A 58 -12.70 -3.39 -17.42
N TRP A 59 -11.65 -4.19 -17.27
CA TRP A 59 -11.70 -5.65 -17.40
C TRP A 59 -10.70 -6.33 -16.46
N ASN A 60 -11.02 -7.55 -16.04
CA ASN A 60 -10.13 -8.38 -15.25
C ASN A 60 -9.45 -9.45 -16.12
N PRO A 61 -8.13 -9.66 -15.98
CA PRO A 61 -7.43 -10.71 -16.69
C PRO A 61 -7.95 -12.10 -16.30
N LYS A 62 -8.25 -12.93 -17.30
CA LYS A 62 -8.59 -14.34 -17.09
C LYS A 62 -7.31 -15.12 -16.83
N LEU A 63 -7.09 -15.49 -15.58
CA LEU A 63 -5.91 -16.26 -15.19
C LEU A 63 -6.05 -17.74 -15.59
N PRO A 64 -4.93 -18.46 -15.82
CA PRO A 64 -4.95 -19.91 -16.06
C PRO A 64 -5.65 -20.69 -14.95
N VAL A 65 -5.47 -20.25 -13.69
CA VAL A 65 -6.17 -20.82 -12.52
C VAL A 65 -7.71 -20.75 -12.64
N ASN A 66 -8.23 -19.74 -13.36
CA ASN A 66 -9.66 -19.57 -13.61
C ASN A 66 -10.17 -20.36 -14.82
N THR A 67 -9.26 -20.84 -15.68
CA THR A 67 -9.58 -21.45 -16.99
C THR A 67 -9.42 -22.98 -16.98
N LEU A 68 -8.58 -23.51 -16.09
CA LEU A 68 -8.40 -24.95 -15.93
C LEU A 68 -9.67 -25.58 -15.34
N LYS A 69 -10.47 -26.21 -16.21
CA LYS A 69 -11.59 -27.06 -15.78
C LYS A 69 -11.05 -28.19 -14.89
N LYS A 70 -11.72 -28.43 -13.76
CA LYS A 70 -11.39 -29.56 -12.85
C LYS A 70 -11.55 -30.93 -13.55
N ASP A 71 -12.28 -30.98 -14.66
CA ASP A 71 -12.71 -32.22 -15.34
C ASP A 71 -11.85 -32.61 -16.56
N LEU A 72 -10.62 -32.09 -16.68
CA LEU A 72 -9.71 -32.52 -17.74
C LEU A 72 -9.06 -33.86 -17.33
N VAL A 73 -9.40 -34.92 -18.05
CA VAL A 73 -9.07 -36.33 -17.75
C VAL A 73 -7.56 -36.64 -17.89
N ASP A 74 -6.80 -35.82 -18.62
CA ASP A 74 -5.35 -35.97 -18.78
C ASP A 74 -4.64 -34.62 -18.60
N ILE A 75 -4.20 -34.33 -17.37
CA ILE A 75 -3.32 -33.19 -17.07
C ILE A 75 -1.93 -33.77 -16.86
N HIS A 76 -0.95 -33.31 -17.66
CA HIS A 76 0.45 -33.69 -17.47
C HIS A 76 0.91 -33.40 -16.02
N PRO A 77 1.64 -34.30 -15.34
CA PRO A 77 2.00 -34.15 -13.93
C PRO A 77 2.70 -32.82 -13.62
N THR A 78 3.55 -32.32 -14.53
CA THR A 78 4.18 -30.99 -14.41
C THR A 78 3.17 -29.85 -14.38
N ALA A 79 2.13 -29.91 -15.20
CA ALA A 79 1.08 -28.88 -15.23
C ALA A 79 0.25 -28.89 -13.94
N SER A 80 0.00 -30.08 -13.37
CA SER A 80 -0.66 -30.24 -12.07
C SER A 80 0.17 -29.66 -10.93
N SER A 81 1.47 -29.99 -10.87
CA SER A 81 2.40 -29.42 -9.89
C SER A 81 2.52 -27.90 -10.00
N PHE A 82 2.58 -27.38 -11.23
CA PHE A 82 2.63 -25.94 -11.48
C PHE A 82 1.33 -25.22 -11.05
N LYS A 83 0.16 -25.84 -11.29
CA LYS A 83 -1.12 -25.31 -10.79
C LYS A 83 -1.12 -25.21 -9.26
N LEU A 84 -0.73 -26.27 -8.57
CA LEU A 84 -0.66 -26.29 -7.11
C LEU A 84 0.26 -25.19 -6.57
N LEU A 85 1.38 -24.94 -7.25
CA LEU A 85 2.29 -23.84 -6.94
C LEU A 85 1.59 -22.49 -7.10
N LEU A 86 0.96 -22.24 -8.25
CA LEU A 86 0.25 -20.99 -8.50
C LEU A 86 -0.84 -20.73 -7.46
N ASP A 87 -1.59 -21.77 -7.07
CA ASP A 87 -2.63 -21.66 -6.05
C ASP A 87 -2.03 -21.27 -4.68
N LYS A 88 -0.91 -21.91 -4.28
CA LYS A 88 -0.19 -21.56 -3.04
C LYS A 88 0.33 -20.12 -3.06
N VAL A 89 0.98 -19.73 -4.15
CA VAL A 89 1.53 -18.37 -4.34
C VAL A 89 0.42 -17.34 -4.30
N SER A 90 -0.69 -17.59 -5.00
CA SER A 90 -1.84 -16.68 -5.03
C SER A 90 -2.49 -16.54 -3.65
N ASN A 91 -2.64 -17.63 -2.91
CA ASN A 91 -3.19 -17.60 -1.55
C ASN A 91 -2.27 -16.81 -0.61
N HIS A 92 -0.96 -17.01 -0.71
CA HIS A 92 0.00 -16.27 0.10
C HIS A 92 0.05 -14.78 -0.24
N ALA A 93 -0.04 -14.42 -1.52
CA ALA A 93 -0.13 -13.02 -1.96
C ALA A 93 -1.38 -12.34 -1.38
N ASN A 94 -2.53 -13.03 -1.42
CA ASN A 94 -3.77 -12.53 -0.82
C ASN A 94 -3.65 -12.34 0.70
N GLN A 95 -3.04 -13.30 1.40
CA GLN A 95 -2.82 -13.19 2.83
C GLN A 95 -1.89 -12.02 3.18
N SER A 96 -0.75 -11.90 2.48
CA SER A 96 0.19 -10.78 2.64
C SER A 96 -0.48 -9.43 2.45
N MET A 97 -1.41 -9.35 1.49
CA MET A 97 -2.19 -8.14 1.24
C MET A 97 -3.15 -7.83 2.39
N ILE A 98 -3.92 -8.81 2.87
CA ILE A 98 -4.84 -8.65 4.01
C ILE A 98 -4.08 -8.18 5.24
N ASP A 99 -3.01 -8.88 5.59
CA ASP A 99 -2.23 -8.58 6.77
C ASP A 99 -1.60 -7.17 6.69
N ALA A 100 -1.18 -6.73 5.50
CA ALA A 100 -0.60 -5.40 5.28
C ALA A 100 -1.66 -4.30 5.47
N PHE A 101 -2.89 -4.54 5.01
CA PHE A 101 -3.99 -3.62 5.23
C PHE A 101 -4.40 -3.54 6.70
N GLU A 102 -4.49 -4.68 7.38
CA GLU A 102 -4.80 -4.73 8.81
C GLU A 102 -3.73 -4.00 9.63
N TYR A 103 -2.46 -4.23 9.33
CA TYR A 103 -1.35 -3.54 9.98
C TYR A 103 -1.43 -2.02 9.78
N ALA A 104 -1.69 -1.55 8.56
CA ALA A 104 -1.83 -0.13 8.30
C ALA A 104 -3.02 0.49 9.03
N LYS A 105 -4.16 -0.22 9.10
CA LYS A 105 -5.33 0.20 9.86
C LYS A 105 -5.01 0.31 11.36
N GLN A 106 -4.44 -0.74 11.96
CA GLN A 106 -4.08 -0.74 13.38
C GLN A 106 -3.10 0.39 13.73
N LYS A 107 -2.11 0.62 12.86
CA LYS A 107 -1.12 1.69 13.05
C LYS A 107 -1.75 3.07 12.95
N TRP A 108 -2.66 3.26 12.00
CA TRP A 108 -3.44 4.48 11.88
C TRP A 108 -4.30 4.69 13.13
N ASP A 109 -5.14 3.73 13.50
CA ASP A 109 -6.05 3.83 14.65
C ASP A 109 -5.29 4.09 15.97
N LYS A 110 -4.08 3.54 16.14
CA LYS A 110 -3.25 3.75 17.34
C LYS A 110 -2.61 5.15 17.39
N SER A 111 -2.16 5.67 16.25
CA SER A 111 -1.39 6.92 16.20
C SER A 111 -2.23 8.15 15.87
N HIS A 112 -3.41 7.94 15.27
CA HIS A 112 -4.28 9.01 14.83
C HIS A 112 -4.92 9.68 16.04
N LYS A 113 -4.52 10.93 16.27
CA LYS A 113 -5.19 11.84 17.19
C LYS A 113 -5.81 12.93 16.34
N THR A 114 -7.11 13.14 16.51
CA THR A 114 -7.79 14.27 15.88
C THR A 114 -7.42 15.53 16.67
N PRO A 115 -6.73 16.50 16.07
CA PRO A 115 -6.43 17.74 16.75
C PRO A 115 -7.72 18.57 16.92
N GLU A 116 -7.97 19.05 18.13
CA GLU A 116 -9.03 20.02 18.40
C GLU A 116 -8.44 21.42 18.30
N PHE A 117 -8.73 22.12 17.20
CA PHE A 117 -8.33 23.52 17.01
C PHE A 117 -9.50 24.45 17.32
N LYS A 118 -9.22 25.57 17.99
CA LYS A 118 -10.19 26.64 18.20
C LYS A 118 -9.76 27.91 17.48
N VAL A 119 -10.73 28.68 17.02
CA VAL A 119 -10.49 30.02 16.47
C VAL A 119 -9.89 30.88 17.59
N GLY A 120 -8.76 31.54 17.30
CA GLY A 120 -8.00 32.30 18.28
C GLY A 120 -6.79 31.56 18.88
N ASP A 121 -6.63 30.25 18.65
CA ASP A 121 -5.44 29.54 19.13
C ASP A 121 -4.18 29.95 18.35
N SER A 122 -3.05 29.99 19.06
CA SER A 122 -1.73 30.21 18.48
C SER A 122 -1.14 28.89 17.98
N ILE A 123 -0.80 28.84 16.70
CA ILE A 123 -0.20 27.66 16.05
C ILE A 123 1.17 27.98 15.47
N LEU A 124 1.99 26.94 15.40
CA LEU A 124 3.26 26.95 14.70
C LEU A 124 3.11 26.20 13.37
N VAL A 125 3.58 26.80 12.29
CA VAL A 125 3.49 26.23 10.93
C VAL A 125 4.86 25.76 10.48
N SER A 126 4.94 24.52 10.00
CA SER A 126 6.23 23.96 9.57
C SER A 126 6.82 24.71 8.37
N THR A 127 8.11 25.04 8.45
CA THR A 127 8.84 25.76 7.39
C THR A 127 9.34 24.88 6.26
N LEU A 128 8.99 23.58 6.27
CA LEU A 128 9.39 22.65 5.23
C LEU A 128 8.94 23.09 3.82
N LYS A 129 7.77 23.73 3.73
CA LYS A 129 7.18 24.20 2.47
C LYS A 129 7.27 25.70 2.24
N PHE A 130 7.85 26.47 3.16
CA PHE A 130 8.10 27.89 2.92
C PHE A 130 9.34 28.05 2.04
N ASN A 131 9.12 28.50 0.81
CA ASN A 131 10.19 28.82 -0.15
C ASN A 131 10.62 30.29 -0.11
N ASN A 132 9.89 31.13 0.64
CA ASN A 132 10.08 32.59 0.67
C ASN A 132 10.92 33.07 1.86
N ILE A 133 11.50 32.15 2.64
CA ILE A 133 12.43 32.46 3.74
C ILE A 133 13.84 32.36 3.15
N ASN A 134 14.56 33.47 3.10
CA ASN A 134 15.88 33.58 2.46
C ASN A 134 17.02 32.89 3.23
N ASP A 135 16.71 32.11 4.26
CA ASP A 135 17.70 31.41 5.06
C ASP A 135 18.08 30.05 4.44
N PRO A 136 19.35 29.64 4.54
CA PRO A 136 19.78 28.34 4.06
C PRO A 136 19.04 27.23 4.81
N LYS A 137 18.63 26.17 4.08
CA LYS A 137 17.80 25.04 4.59
C LYS A 137 18.28 24.40 5.90
N LYS A 138 19.56 24.54 6.26
CA LYS A 138 20.15 24.00 7.49
C LYS A 138 20.08 24.95 8.69
N LEU A 139 19.91 26.25 8.46
CA LEU A 139 19.83 27.29 9.50
C LEU A 139 18.41 27.83 9.69
N LYS A 140 17.45 27.39 8.88
CA LYS A 140 16.04 27.75 9.08
C LYS A 140 15.46 27.00 10.28
N ASP A 141 14.71 27.71 11.11
CA ASP A 141 13.88 27.07 12.14
C ASP A 141 12.87 26.12 11.49
N SER A 142 12.61 24.99 12.14
CA SER A 142 11.69 23.97 11.61
C SER A 142 10.22 24.43 11.59
N PHE A 143 9.89 25.46 12.39
CA PHE A 143 8.57 26.01 12.54
C PHE A 143 8.62 27.55 12.56
N ALA A 144 7.63 28.18 11.92
CA ALA A 144 7.40 29.62 11.95
C ALA A 144 6.11 29.93 12.71
N GLY A 145 6.07 31.09 13.36
CA GLY A 145 4.93 31.55 14.16
C GLY A 145 5.37 32.08 15.53
N PRO A 146 4.44 32.41 16.43
CA PRO A 146 3.04 31.95 16.47
C PRO A 146 2.10 32.70 15.51
N PHE A 147 1.22 31.96 14.83
CA PHE A 147 0.14 32.50 13.99
C PHE A 147 -1.23 32.20 14.62
N ILE A 148 -2.19 33.10 14.45
CA ILE A 148 -3.53 32.95 15.03
C ILE A 148 -4.47 32.28 14.03
N ILE A 149 -5.24 31.29 14.49
CA ILE A 149 -6.29 30.65 13.69
C ILE A 149 -7.47 31.63 13.50
N LYS A 150 -7.79 31.96 12.25
CA LYS A 150 -8.96 32.78 11.86
C LYS A 150 -10.22 31.95 11.64
N ALA A 151 -10.08 30.80 11.00
CA ALA A 151 -11.21 29.96 10.64
C ALA A 151 -10.82 28.47 10.62
N LEU A 152 -11.81 27.62 10.85
CA LEU A 152 -11.71 26.17 10.76
C LEU A 152 -12.40 25.74 9.46
N ASN A 153 -11.64 25.22 8.49
CA ASN A 153 -12.14 24.79 7.19
C ASN A 153 -12.45 23.27 7.15
N GLY A 154 -12.20 22.57 8.26
CA GLY A 154 -12.50 21.16 8.48
C GLY A 154 -11.79 20.66 9.73
N THR A 155 -11.95 19.38 10.05
CA THR A 155 -11.39 18.77 11.27
C THR A 155 -9.87 18.88 11.35
N ASN A 156 -9.18 18.81 10.20
CA ASN A 156 -7.71 18.85 10.10
C ASN A 156 -7.20 20.04 9.28
N ALA A 157 -8.06 21.00 8.93
CA ALA A 157 -7.74 22.11 8.05
C ALA A 157 -8.09 23.43 8.72
N VAL A 158 -7.08 24.25 8.98
CA VAL A 158 -7.21 25.55 9.64
C VAL A 158 -6.65 26.65 8.76
N GLN A 159 -7.30 27.81 8.78
CA GLN A 159 -6.83 29.02 8.13
C GLN A 159 -6.18 29.92 9.18
N GLY A 160 -4.86 30.08 9.09
CA GLY A 160 -4.09 31.01 9.93
C GLY A 160 -3.85 32.35 9.23
N GLU A 161 -3.75 33.43 10.01
CA GLU A 161 -3.23 34.71 9.51
C GLU A 161 -1.71 34.76 9.63
N LEU A 162 -1.03 35.00 8.52
CA LEU A 162 0.40 35.28 8.48
C LEU A 162 0.61 36.79 8.63
N SER A 163 0.60 37.28 9.87
CA SER A 163 1.10 38.63 10.17
C SER A 163 2.63 38.57 10.06
N GLY A 164 3.17 39.31 9.09
CA GLY A 164 4.56 39.20 8.63
C GLY A 164 5.63 39.56 9.66
#